data_AF-A0A7T8B7M2-F1
#
_entry.id   AF-A0A7T8B7M2-F1
#
_cell.length_a   1.000
_cell.length_b   1.000
_cell.length_c   1.000
_cell.angle_alpha   90.00
_cell.angle_beta   90.00
_cell.angle_gamma   90.00
#
_symmetry.space_group_name_H-M   'P 1'
#
loop_
_entity.id
_entity.type
_entity.pdbx_description
1 polymer ?
#
loop_
_entity_poly.entity_id
_entity_poly.type
_entity_poly.pdbx_seq_one_letter_code
_entity_poly.pdbx_strand_id
1 'polypeptide(L)'
;MSKNVLFLCIFFLATNGFLAAQNSEIKQYSDPINGYSGVAAAEYIDNYSDELSEYTDKEFDDLMQEYFEEMLGSDGKAIDKISKNNYWLCQQALNEWDLEDGELYLVVCADNMYSTDPFVFLIIIEDSGESFKWWGRAAAITYSE
;
A
#
# COMPACT_ATOMS: atom_id res chain seq x y z
N MET A 1 13.99 30.65 -4.15
CA MET A 1 13.61 29.88 -2.94
C MET A 1 12.12 30.07 -2.74
N SER A 2 11.32 29.18 -3.34
CA SER A 2 9.89 29.07 -3.10
C SER A 2 9.64 27.59 -2.88
N LYS A 3 9.27 27.24 -1.65
CA LYS A 3 8.86 25.88 -1.28
C LYS A 3 7.48 25.67 -1.91
N ASN A 4 7.46 25.06 -3.08
CA ASN A 4 6.22 24.58 -3.67
C ASN A 4 5.91 23.26 -2.97
N VAL A 5 4.98 23.34 -2.03
CA VAL A 5 4.30 22.19 -1.44
C VAL A 5 3.16 21.81 -2.41
N LEU A 6 2.71 20.55 -2.35
CA LEU A 6 1.33 20.08 -2.63
C LEU A 6 1.09 19.40 -4.01
N PHE A 7 0.29 18.32 -4.22
CA PHE A 7 -0.62 17.45 -3.44
C PHE A 7 -0.76 16.11 -4.22
N LEU A 8 -0.79 14.95 -3.55
CA LEU A 8 -1.15 13.67 -4.19
C LEU A 8 -2.69 13.58 -4.20
N CYS A 9 -3.31 13.74 -5.37
CA CYS A 9 -4.76 13.54 -5.53
C CYS A 9 -5.07 12.04 -5.62
N ILE A 10 -5.17 11.36 -4.47
CA ILE A 10 -5.80 10.04 -4.40
C ILE A 10 -7.31 10.26 -4.55
N PHE A 11 -7.87 9.79 -5.66
CA PHE A 11 -9.29 9.90 -5.95
C PHE A 11 -10.10 9.05 -4.96
N PHE A 12 -10.84 9.69 -4.07
CA PHE A 12 -11.81 9.06 -3.18
C PHE A 12 -12.91 8.36 -4.00
N LEU A 13 -12.86 7.03 -4.09
CA LEU A 13 -14.05 6.24 -4.40
C LEU A 13 -14.86 6.11 -3.11
N ALA A 14 -15.84 7.00 -2.97
CA ALA A 14 -16.80 6.96 -1.88
C ALA A 14 -17.68 5.70 -1.99
N THR A 15 -17.36 4.69 -1.18
CA THR A 15 -18.32 3.65 -0.81
C THR A 15 -18.59 3.74 0.69
N ASN A 16 -19.87 3.65 1.01
CA ASN A 16 -20.48 4.05 2.27
C ASN A 16 -19.99 3.20 3.47
N GLY A 17 -19.28 3.81 4.41
CA GLY A 17 -18.88 3.16 5.67
C GLY A 17 -18.58 4.19 6.75
N PHE A 18 -19.63 4.68 7.41
CA PHE A 18 -19.59 5.73 8.42
C PHE A 18 -19.06 5.18 9.75
N LEU A 19 -17.77 4.76 9.86
CA LEU A 19 -17.12 4.45 11.17
C LEU A 19 -15.60 4.17 11.15
N ALA A 20 -14.80 4.70 10.23
CA ALA A 20 -13.35 4.81 10.45
C ALA A 20 -12.74 5.93 9.61
N ALA A 21 -12.86 7.17 10.09
CA ALA A 21 -12.10 8.29 9.53
C ALA A 21 -10.63 8.22 10.01
N GLN A 22 -9.96 7.09 9.79
CA GLN A 22 -8.50 7.04 9.83
C GLN A 22 -8.04 7.57 8.48
N ASN A 23 -7.75 8.87 8.41
CA ASN A 23 -7.18 9.45 7.20
C ASN A 23 -5.81 8.80 6.93
N SER A 24 -5.61 8.28 5.72
CA SER A 24 -4.35 7.72 5.24
C SER A 24 -3.31 8.84 5.02
N GLU A 25 -2.75 9.35 6.12
CA GLU A 25 -1.70 10.38 6.07
C GLU A 25 -0.32 9.76 5.83
N ILE A 26 0.42 10.29 4.84
CA ILE A 26 1.83 9.92 4.63
C ILE A 26 2.65 10.38 5.84
N LYS A 27 3.26 9.42 6.54
CA LYS A 27 4.08 9.65 7.73
C LYS A 27 5.51 9.24 7.50
N GLN A 28 6.42 9.90 8.19
CA GLN A 28 7.84 9.56 8.22
C GLN A 28 8.10 8.55 9.34
N TYR A 29 8.75 7.45 9.01
CA TYR A 29 9.21 6.45 9.96
C TYR A 29 10.74 6.37 9.97
N SER A 30 11.31 6.07 11.13
CA SER A 30 12.74 5.77 11.25
C SER A 30 13.02 4.76 12.36
N ASP A 31 13.80 3.74 12.03
CA ASP A 31 14.46 2.84 12.98
C ASP A 31 15.99 2.95 12.82
N PRO A 32 16.64 3.79 13.65
CA PRO A 32 18.09 4.00 13.58
C PRO A 32 18.92 2.76 13.93
N ILE A 33 18.37 1.78 14.64
CA ILE A 33 19.10 0.58 15.09
C ILE A 33 19.32 -0.36 13.91
N ASN A 34 18.28 -0.56 13.10
CA ASN A 34 18.32 -1.41 11.92
C ASN A 34 18.64 -0.64 10.62
N GLY A 35 18.71 0.69 10.70
CA GLY A 35 19.00 1.57 9.57
C GLY A 35 17.82 1.72 8.60
N TYR A 36 16.59 1.48 9.06
CA TYR A 36 15.39 1.64 8.26
C TYR A 36 14.85 3.06 8.37
N SER A 37 14.35 3.59 7.26
CA SER A 37 13.73 4.91 7.21
C SER A 37 12.97 5.09 5.92
N GLY A 38 11.94 5.92 5.97
CA GLY A 38 11.22 6.34 4.78
C GLY A 38 9.91 7.01 5.16
N VAL A 39 9.07 7.21 4.15
CA VAL A 39 7.69 7.60 4.34
C VAL A 39 6.77 6.48 3.89
N ALA A 40 5.65 6.31 4.59
CA ALA A 40 4.61 5.39 4.16
C ALA A 40 3.21 5.85 4.59
N ALA A 41 2.21 5.37 3.87
CA ALA A 41 0.79 5.44 4.22
C ALA A 41 0.12 4.13 3.83
N ALA A 42 -0.89 3.73 4.60
CA ALA A 42 -1.79 2.62 4.28
C ALA A 42 -3.21 3.18 4.17
N GLU A 43 -3.96 2.65 3.21
CA GLU A 43 -5.36 2.97 2.98
C GLU A 43 -6.16 1.67 2.86
N TYR A 44 -7.19 1.54 3.69
CA TYR A 44 -8.14 0.43 3.60
C TYR A 44 -8.89 0.48 2.26
N ILE A 45 -8.96 -0.65 1.57
CA ILE A 45 -9.69 -0.80 0.31
C ILE A 45 -10.98 -1.60 0.54
N ASP A 46 -10.85 -2.84 1.01
CA ASP A 46 -11.96 -3.78 1.13
C ASP A 46 -11.63 -4.92 2.11
N ASN A 47 -12.55 -5.87 2.31
CA ASN A 47 -12.32 -7.06 3.13
C ASN A 47 -12.82 -8.33 2.42
N TYR A 48 -11.90 -9.25 2.16
CA TYR A 48 -12.11 -10.52 1.47
C TYR A 48 -12.23 -11.73 2.43
N SER A 49 -12.45 -11.51 3.73
CA SER A 49 -12.48 -12.59 4.74
C SER A 49 -13.46 -13.71 4.39
N ASP A 50 -14.63 -13.36 3.85
CA ASP A 50 -15.69 -14.31 3.50
C ASP A 50 -15.39 -15.04 2.18
N GLU A 51 -14.61 -14.42 1.30
CA GLU A 51 -14.41 -14.81 -0.10
C GLU A 51 -13.09 -15.56 -0.31
N LEU A 52 -12.12 -15.40 0.59
CA LEU A 52 -10.83 -16.09 0.55
C LEU A 52 -10.96 -17.61 0.43
N SER A 53 -12.02 -18.20 1.00
CA SER A 53 -12.28 -19.64 0.93
C SER A 53 -12.91 -20.11 -0.38
N GLU A 54 -13.40 -19.19 -1.21
CA GLU A 54 -14.05 -19.48 -2.50
C GLU A 54 -13.04 -19.63 -3.64
N TYR A 55 -11.84 -19.06 -3.48
CA TYR A 55 -10.78 -19.08 -4.47
C TYR A 55 -9.67 -20.06 -4.09
N THR A 56 -9.05 -20.67 -5.09
CA THR A 56 -7.71 -21.23 -4.90
C THR A 56 -6.68 -20.10 -4.76
N ASP A 57 -5.54 -20.36 -4.12
CA ASP A 57 -4.44 -19.38 -3.98
C ASP A 57 -4.08 -18.72 -5.32
N LYS A 58 -4.08 -19.51 -6.40
CA LYS A 58 -3.76 -19.03 -7.75
C LYS A 58 -4.86 -18.13 -8.33
N GLU A 59 -6.13 -18.49 -8.17
CA GLU A 59 -7.23 -17.67 -8.67
C GLU A 59 -7.28 -16.34 -7.94
N PHE A 60 -7.03 -16.37 -6.63
CA PHE A 60 -6.93 -15.15 -5.82
C PHE A 60 -5.73 -14.29 -6.23
N ASP A 61 -4.57 -14.90 -6.49
CA ASP A 61 -3.40 -14.20 -7.01
C ASP A 61 -3.65 -13.53 -8.36
N ASP A 62 -4.28 -14.24 -9.29
CA ASP A 62 -4.61 -13.71 -10.62
C ASP A 62 -5.62 -12.54 -10.50
N LEU A 63 -6.64 -12.67 -9.63
CA LEU A 63 -7.64 -11.64 -9.35
C LEU A 63 -7.01 -10.37 -8.76
N MET A 64 -6.18 -10.50 -7.74
CA MET A 64 -5.52 -9.36 -7.10
C MET A 64 -4.53 -8.69 -8.04
N GLN A 65 -3.84 -9.44 -8.88
CA GLN A 65 -2.96 -8.88 -9.91
C GLN A 65 -3.76 -8.06 -10.93
N GLU A 66 -4.90 -8.58 -11.42
CA GLU A 66 -5.79 -7.86 -12.33
C GLU A 66 -6.32 -6.58 -11.68
N TYR A 67 -6.84 -6.67 -10.46
CA TYR A 67 -7.32 -5.52 -9.69
C TYR A 67 -6.22 -4.44 -9.52
N PHE A 68 -5.00 -4.86 -9.21
CA PHE A 68 -3.88 -3.94 -9.03
C PHE A 68 -3.44 -3.28 -10.35
N GLU A 69 -3.51 -4.01 -11.46
CA GLU A 69 -3.25 -3.50 -12.81
C GLU A 69 -4.31 -2.49 -13.26
N GLU A 70 -5.59 -2.74 -12.96
CA GLU A 70 -6.67 -1.78 -13.24
C GLU A 70 -6.53 -0.50 -12.41
N MET A 71 -6.10 -0.61 -11.15
CA MET A 71 -5.95 0.53 -10.24
C MET A 71 -4.79 1.46 -10.63
N LEU A 72 -3.60 0.90 -10.90
CA LEU A 72 -2.40 1.70 -11.16
C LEU A 72 -2.12 1.92 -12.65
N GLY A 73 -2.81 1.20 -13.53
CA GLY A 73 -2.38 1.01 -14.90
C GLY A 73 -1.19 0.06 -15.01
N SER A 74 -0.86 -0.34 -16.23
CA SER A 74 0.27 -1.23 -16.52
C SER A 74 1.64 -0.52 -16.50
N ASP A 75 1.65 0.80 -16.28
CA ASP A 75 2.85 1.63 -16.23
C ASP A 75 3.53 1.52 -14.86
N GLY A 76 4.44 0.57 -14.74
CA GLY A 76 5.24 0.38 -13.53
C GLY A 76 5.94 -0.98 -13.52
N LYS A 77 7.15 -1.03 -12.97
CA LYS A 77 7.91 -2.29 -12.91
C LYS A 77 7.35 -3.15 -11.77
N ALA A 78 6.90 -4.35 -12.09
CA ALA A 78 6.52 -5.34 -11.09
C ALA A 78 7.67 -5.61 -10.12
N ILE A 79 7.33 -5.73 -8.83
CA ILE A 79 8.27 -6.04 -7.76
C ILE A 79 8.12 -7.52 -7.44
N ASP A 80 9.13 -8.32 -7.79
CA ASP A 80 9.12 -9.75 -7.44
C ASP A 80 9.69 -10.00 -6.03
N LYS A 81 10.40 -9.03 -5.45
CA LYS A 81 11.02 -9.11 -4.13
C LYS A 81 10.95 -7.79 -3.40
N ILE A 82 10.27 -7.78 -2.25
CA ILE A 82 10.23 -6.63 -1.35
C ILE A 82 11.56 -6.49 -0.59
N SER A 83 12.06 -5.26 -0.46
CA SER A 83 13.24 -4.98 0.36
C SER A 83 12.88 -5.04 1.84
N LYS A 84 13.86 -5.31 2.72
CA LYS A 84 13.61 -5.29 4.18
C LYS A 84 13.09 -3.93 4.67
N ASN A 85 13.60 -2.83 4.10
CA ASN A 85 13.15 -1.48 4.44
C ASN A 85 11.70 -1.25 4.02
N ASN A 86 11.32 -1.66 2.80
CA ASN A 86 9.94 -1.48 2.31
C ASN A 86 8.97 -2.38 3.08
N TYR A 87 9.35 -3.63 3.37
CA TYR A 87 8.55 -4.52 4.20
C TYR A 87 8.31 -3.90 5.58
N TRP A 88 9.37 -3.37 6.21
CA TRP A 88 9.25 -2.66 7.49
C TRP A 88 8.36 -1.42 7.39
N LEU A 89 8.48 -0.61 6.34
CA LEU A 89 7.62 0.56 6.11
C LEU A 89 6.14 0.16 5.96
N CYS A 90 5.85 -0.94 5.24
CA CYS A 90 4.49 -1.46 5.13
C CYS A 90 3.95 -1.83 6.52
N GLN A 91 4.74 -2.55 7.34
CA GLN A 91 4.35 -2.86 8.70
C GLN A 91 4.08 -1.61 9.54
N GLN A 92 4.92 -0.57 9.42
CA GLN A 92 4.70 0.67 10.18
C GLN A 92 3.38 1.35 9.78
N ALA A 93 3.07 1.41 8.48
CA ALA A 93 1.85 2.03 8.01
C ALA A 93 0.59 1.21 8.38
N LEU A 94 0.67 -0.12 8.31
CA LEU A 94 -0.43 -1.02 8.67
C LEU A 94 -0.70 -1.04 10.18
N ASN A 95 0.34 -0.94 11.02
CA ASN A 95 0.21 -0.92 12.49
C ASN A 95 -0.56 0.31 13.04
N GLU A 96 -0.92 1.27 12.18
CA GLU A 96 -1.81 2.37 12.57
C GLU A 96 -3.29 1.97 12.57
N TRP A 97 -3.60 0.83 11.98
CA TRP A 97 -4.94 0.27 11.84
C TRP A 97 -5.14 -0.88 12.83
N ASP A 98 -6.39 -1.10 13.22
CA ASP A 98 -6.81 -2.30 13.96
C ASP A 98 -7.05 -3.41 12.94
N LEU A 99 -5.96 -4.09 12.53
CA LEU A 99 -5.97 -5.04 11.40
C LEU A 99 -6.81 -6.29 11.66
N GLU A 100 -7.57 -6.71 10.65
CA GLU A 100 -8.32 -7.98 10.61
C GLU A 100 -7.92 -8.83 9.39
N ASP A 101 -8.03 -10.16 9.53
CA ASP A 101 -7.71 -11.09 8.44
C ASP A 101 -8.64 -10.89 7.25
N GLY A 102 -8.07 -10.91 6.04
CA GLY A 102 -8.80 -10.69 4.80
C GLY A 102 -8.94 -9.21 4.41
N GLU A 103 -8.60 -8.26 5.29
CA GLU A 103 -8.57 -6.85 4.92
C GLU A 103 -7.51 -6.57 3.85
N LEU A 104 -7.92 -5.81 2.83
CA LEU A 104 -7.12 -5.38 1.70
C LEU A 104 -6.74 -3.92 1.87
N TYR A 105 -5.45 -3.62 1.78
CA TYR A 105 -4.88 -2.29 1.91
C TYR A 105 -4.03 -1.92 0.71
N LEU A 106 -4.07 -0.64 0.33
CA LEU A 106 -3.07 -0.03 -0.53
C LEU A 106 -2.02 0.64 0.35
N VAL A 107 -0.75 0.26 0.18
CA VAL A 107 0.36 0.85 0.90
C VAL A 107 1.32 1.51 -0.07
N VAL A 108 1.57 2.80 0.14
CA VAL A 108 2.57 3.56 -0.62
C VAL A 108 3.78 3.78 0.26
N CYS A 109 4.97 3.44 -0.23
CA CYS A 109 6.25 3.61 0.46
C CYS A 109 7.25 4.38 -0.42
N ALA A 110 8.08 5.21 0.20
CA ALA A 110 9.17 5.89 -0.48
C ALA A 110 10.31 6.23 0.49
N ASP A 111 11.50 6.51 -0.02
CA ASP A 111 12.64 6.94 0.80
C ASP A 111 12.35 8.27 1.52
N ASN A 112 11.58 9.15 0.89
CA ASN A 112 11.12 10.43 1.46
C ASN A 112 9.91 10.96 0.66
N MET A 113 9.28 12.02 1.18
CA MET A 113 8.08 12.64 0.59
C MET A 113 8.25 13.24 -0.81
N TYR A 114 9.49 13.36 -1.30
CA TYR A 114 9.83 13.92 -2.62
C TYR A 114 10.36 12.86 -3.58
N SER A 115 10.28 11.57 -3.24
CA SER A 115 10.72 10.49 -4.13
C SER A 115 9.93 10.50 -5.43
N THR A 116 10.62 10.37 -6.56
CA THR A 116 10.02 10.26 -7.90
C THR A 116 9.63 8.83 -8.25
N ASP A 117 10.08 7.86 -7.46
CA ASP A 117 9.91 6.44 -7.70
C ASP A 117 9.34 5.76 -6.44
N PRO A 118 8.08 6.05 -6.04
CA PRO A 118 7.45 5.36 -4.93
C PRO A 118 7.18 3.88 -5.27
N PHE A 119 7.16 3.06 -4.23
CA PHE A 119 6.68 1.70 -4.30
C PHE A 119 5.23 1.67 -3.83
N VAL A 120 4.38 1.01 -4.59
CA VAL A 120 2.99 0.78 -4.23
C VAL A 120 2.81 -0.72 -4.03
N PHE A 121 2.15 -1.10 -2.94
CA PHE A 121 1.84 -2.47 -2.58
C PHE A 121 0.35 -2.60 -2.34
N LEU A 122 -0.28 -3.55 -3.02
CA LEU A 122 -1.57 -4.08 -2.61
C LEU A 122 -1.29 -5.19 -1.60
N ILE A 123 -1.91 -5.12 -0.43
CA ILE A 123 -1.60 -5.99 0.71
C ILE A 123 -2.88 -6.60 1.26
N ILE A 124 -2.93 -7.92 1.40
CA ILE A 124 -3.97 -8.61 2.17
C ILE A 124 -3.41 -9.11 3.49
N ILE A 125 -4.16 -8.86 4.57
CA ILE A 125 -3.78 -9.25 5.93
C ILE A 125 -4.08 -10.74 6.16
N GLU A 126 -3.13 -11.42 6.79
CA GLU A 126 -3.18 -12.84 7.13
C GLU A 126 -2.69 -13.07 8.57
N ASP A 127 -2.91 -14.29 9.09
CA ASP A 127 -2.42 -14.75 10.39
C ASP A 127 -2.81 -13.83 11.57
N SER A 128 -4.06 -13.41 11.64
CA SER A 128 -4.62 -12.51 12.66
C SER A 128 -3.88 -11.18 12.77
N GLY A 129 -3.52 -10.58 11.64
CA GLY A 129 -2.78 -9.32 11.58
C GLY A 129 -1.27 -9.46 11.77
N GLU A 130 -0.73 -10.66 11.93
CA GLU A 130 0.70 -10.88 12.13
C GLU A 130 1.50 -10.97 10.84
N SER A 131 0.86 -11.29 9.72
CA SER A 131 1.50 -11.45 8.42
C SER A 131 0.67 -10.84 7.29
N PHE A 132 1.26 -10.80 6.10
CA PHE A 132 0.56 -10.31 4.92
C PHE A 132 1.12 -10.88 3.64
N LYS A 133 0.21 -11.08 2.67
CA LYS A 133 0.53 -11.32 1.27
C LYS A 133 0.46 -10.01 0.49
N TRP A 134 1.25 -9.89 -0.58
CA TRP A 134 1.40 -8.61 -1.28
C TRP A 134 1.63 -8.76 -2.78
N TRP A 135 1.20 -7.73 -3.51
CA TRP A 135 1.50 -7.50 -4.93
C TRP A 135 2.08 -6.09 -5.07
N GLY A 136 3.23 -5.94 -5.73
CA GLY A 136 4.00 -4.69 -5.68
C GLY A 136 4.39 -4.15 -7.05
N ARG A 137 4.38 -2.82 -7.19
CA ARG A 137 4.91 -2.09 -8.35
C ARG A 137 5.79 -0.93 -7.92
N ALA A 138 6.92 -0.76 -8.61
CA ALA A 138 7.65 0.49 -8.60
C ALA A 138 6.97 1.42 -9.60
N ALA A 139 6.27 2.43 -9.08
CA ALA A 139 5.59 3.42 -9.90
C ALA A 139 6.59 4.48 -10.32
N ALA A 140 6.69 4.76 -11.62
CA ALA A 140 7.40 5.94 -12.10
C ALA A 140 6.41 7.11 -12.10
N ILE A 141 6.71 8.19 -11.38
CA ILE A 141 5.89 9.40 -11.48
C ILE A 141 6.21 10.08 -12.81
N THR A 142 5.35 9.90 -13.81
CA THR A 142 5.40 10.66 -15.06
C THR A 142 4.73 12.02 -14.82
N TYR A 143 5.50 13.10 -14.88
CA TYR A 143 4.97 14.46 -14.89
C TYR A 143 4.24 14.70 -16.22
N SER A 144 2.92 14.92 -16.20
CA SER A 144 2.24 15.52 -17.34
C SER A 144 2.56 17.03 -17.35
N GLU A 145 3.20 17.51 -18.42
CA GLU A 145 3.39 18.94 -18.70
C GLU A 145 2.08 19.66 -19.02
#